data_AF-A0A6C0DGL5-F1
#
_entry.id   AF-A0A6C0DGL5-F1
#
_cell.length_a   1.000
_cell.length_b   1.000
_cell.length_c   1.000
_cell.angle_alpha   90.00
_cell.angle_beta   90.00
_cell.angle_gamma   90.00
#
_symmetry.space_group_name_H-M   'P 1'
#
loop_
_entity.id
_entity.type
_entity.pdbx_description
1 polymer ?
#
loop_
_entity_poly.entity_id
_entity_poly.type
_entity_poly.pdbx_seq_one_letter_code
_entity_poly.pdbx_strand_id
1 'polypeptide(L)'
;MSFKITKNDYIKILQYYNLSVPKKLSDIKKSAEKILSEKLCKCIKKVSPTNEPLAIGVCSKNIFGRKGLTRGKFTCKNKRSVMFKKTRKNLTIKNKKA
;
A
#
# COMPACT_ATOMS: atom_id res chain seq x y z
N MET A 1 2.84 -8.92 -16.55
CA MET A 1 1.40 -8.58 -16.66
C MET A 1 0.97 -7.70 -15.49
N SER A 2 0.23 -6.63 -15.76
CA SER A 2 -0.29 -5.72 -14.73
C SER A 2 -1.81 -5.78 -14.74
N PHE A 3 -2.43 -6.17 -13.62
CA PHE A 3 -3.90 -6.22 -13.52
C PHE A 3 -4.45 -4.87 -13.04
N LYS A 4 -5.62 -4.48 -13.57
CA LYS A 4 -6.33 -3.28 -13.13
C LYS A 4 -6.82 -3.48 -11.70
N ILE A 5 -6.66 -2.45 -10.88
CA ILE A 5 -7.14 -2.46 -9.50
C ILE A 5 -8.65 -2.17 -9.49
N THR A 6 -9.39 -2.91 -8.68
CA THR A 6 -10.84 -2.76 -8.53
C THR A 6 -11.17 -2.06 -7.21
N LYS A 7 -12.42 -1.58 -7.07
CA LYS A 7 -12.91 -1.02 -5.81
C LYS A 7 -12.72 -1.98 -4.63
N ASN A 8 -13.01 -3.27 -4.85
CA ASN A 8 -12.92 -4.29 -3.80
C ASN A 8 -11.49 -4.47 -3.28
N ASP A 9 -10.49 -4.25 -4.11
CA ASP A 9 -9.08 -4.30 -3.70
C ASP A 9 -8.72 -3.20 -2.72
N TYR A 10 -9.17 -1.97 -3.00
CA TYR A 10 -8.99 -0.87 -2.07
C TYR A 10 -9.72 -1.12 -0.75
N ILE A 11 -10.93 -1.67 -0.80
CA ILE A 11 -11.68 -2.04 0.40
C ILE A 11 -10.91 -3.08 1.23
N LYS A 12 -10.40 -4.14 0.60
CA LYS A 12 -9.58 -5.16 1.28
C LYS A 12 -8.33 -4.57 1.94
N ILE A 13 -7.69 -3.58 1.30
CA ILE A 13 -6.54 -2.87 1.87
C ILE A 13 -6.97 -2.08 3.13
N LEU A 14 -8.06 -1.33 3.06
CA LEU A 14 -8.59 -0.57 4.19
C LEU A 14 -8.98 -1.50 5.35
N GLN A 15 -9.68 -2.60 5.05
CA GLN A 15 -10.05 -3.62 6.04
C GLN A 15 -8.84 -4.27 6.70
N TYR A 16 -7.77 -4.56 5.94
CA TYR A 16 -6.53 -5.09 6.52
C TYR A 16 -5.89 -4.16 7.55
N TYR A 17 -6.06 -2.85 7.38
CA TYR A 17 -5.58 -1.84 8.32
C TYR A 17 -6.65 -1.40 9.33
N ASN A 18 -7.79 -2.09 9.41
CA ASN A 18 -8.94 -1.76 10.27
C ASN A 18 -9.40 -0.29 10.12
N LEU A 19 -9.38 0.23 8.89
CA LEU A 19 -9.86 1.58 8.58
C LEU A 19 -11.31 1.55 8.12
N SER A 20 -12.07 2.59 8.48
CA SER A 20 -13.44 2.77 7.99
C SER A 20 -13.43 2.99 6.47
N VAL A 21 -14.36 2.33 5.78
CA VAL A 21 -14.48 2.39 4.33
C VAL A 21 -15.46 3.51 3.97
N PRO A 22 -15.00 4.62 3.38
CA PRO A 22 -15.89 5.71 2.98
C PRO A 22 -16.84 5.29 1.85
N LYS A 23 -17.98 5.97 1.72
CA LYS A 23 -19.00 5.63 0.70
C LYS A 23 -18.55 5.96 -0.74
N LYS A 24 -17.80 7.05 -0.91
CA LYS A 24 -17.35 7.56 -2.22
C LYS A 24 -16.11 6.82 -2.73
N LEU A 25 -16.13 6.39 -3.99
CA LEU A 25 -15.01 5.66 -4.61
C LEU A 25 -13.70 6.45 -4.58
N SER A 26 -13.75 7.76 -4.85
CA SER A 26 -12.59 8.64 -4.85
C SER A 26 -11.91 8.69 -3.48
N ASP A 27 -12.69 8.70 -2.41
CA ASP A 27 -12.19 8.73 -1.03
C ASP A 27 -11.64 7.37 -0.59
N ILE A 28 -12.25 6.26 -1.05
CA ILE A 28 -11.71 4.91 -0.83
C ILE A 28 -10.29 4.82 -1.42
N LYS A 29 -10.12 5.28 -2.67
CA LYS A 29 -8.82 5.28 -3.35
C LYS A 29 -7.80 6.12 -2.59
N LYS A 30 -8.12 7.39 -2.33
CA LYS A 30 -7.24 8.32 -1.61
C LYS A 30 -6.85 7.77 -0.23
N SER A 31 -7.79 7.19 0.50
CA SER A 31 -7.52 6.63 1.83
C SER A 31 -6.57 5.44 1.76
N ALA A 32 -6.78 4.55 0.79
CA ALA A 32 -5.91 3.38 0.59
C ALA A 32 -4.50 3.79 0.12
N GLU A 33 -4.39 4.75 -0.81
CA GLU A 33 -3.10 5.29 -1.26
C GLU A 33 -2.37 6.01 -0.11
N LYS A 34 -3.10 6.78 0.69
CA LYS A 34 -2.53 7.49 1.84
C LYS A 34 -2.01 6.53 2.90
N ILE A 35 -2.76 5.51 3.29
CA ILE A 35 -2.32 4.56 4.34
C ILE A 35 -1.12 3.74 3.87
N LEU A 36 -1.11 3.27 2.62
CA LEU A 36 0.00 2.50 2.07
C LEU A 36 1.27 3.36 1.98
N SER A 37 1.15 4.61 1.53
CA SER A 37 2.25 5.56 1.52
C SER A 37 2.76 5.80 2.94
N GLU A 38 1.87 6.06 3.90
CA GLU A 38 2.29 6.30 5.28
C GLU A 38 3.03 5.12 5.90
N LYS A 39 2.53 3.89 5.71
CA LYS A 39 3.21 2.68 6.20
C LYS A 39 4.56 2.47 5.52
N LEU A 40 4.65 2.72 4.21
CA LEU A 40 5.89 2.64 3.46
C LEU A 40 6.91 3.66 4.01
N CYS A 41 6.53 4.92 4.16
CA CYS A 41 7.41 5.98 4.64
C CYS A 41 7.85 5.76 6.10
N LYS A 42 6.94 5.31 6.97
CA LYS A 42 7.28 4.92 8.35
C LYS A 42 8.28 3.77 8.37
N CYS A 43 8.10 2.76 7.51
CA CYS A 43 9.03 1.65 7.38
C CYS A 43 10.40 2.12 6.88
N ILE A 44 10.46 2.95 5.84
CA ILE A 44 11.73 3.47 5.29
C ILE A 44 12.50 4.21 6.39
N LYS A 45 11.83 5.14 7.09
CA LYS A 45 12.42 5.89 8.20
C LYS A 45 12.90 5.00 9.35
N LYS A 46 12.19 3.89 9.62
CA LYS A 46 12.53 2.97 10.71
C LYS A 46 13.69 2.04 10.37
N VAL A 47 13.78 1.56 9.12
CA VAL A 47 14.78 0.57 8.71
C VAL A 47 16.16 1.21 8.56
N SER A 48 16.26 2.32 7.81
CA SER A 48 17.54 3.01 7.65
C SER A 48 17.30 4.47 7.28
N PRO A 49 17.55 5.42 8.20
CA PRO A 49 17.48 6.85 7.87
C PRO A 49 18.57 7.27 6.88
N THR A 50 19.68 6.53 6.82
CA THR A 50 20.87 6.82 6.00
C THR A 50 20.84 6.15 4.63
N ASN A 51 20.30 4.93 4.54
CA ASN A 51 20.26 4.13 3.30
C ASN A 51 18.83 3.96 2.77
N GLU A 52 18.31 5.02 2.15
CA GLU A 52 16.99 5.02 1.51
C GLU A 52 16.75 3.89 0.49
N PRO A 53 17.66 3.56 -0.46
CA PRO A 53 17.37 2.55 -1.48
C PRO A 53 17.18 1.15 -0.89
N LEU A 54 18.01 0.80 0.10
CA LEU A 54 17.92 -0.49 0.81
C LEU A 54 16.60 -0.58 1.60
N ALA A 55 16.28 0.47 2.36
CA ALA A 55 15.04 0.54 3.12
C ALA A 55 13.81 0.47 2.21
N ILE A 56 13.83 1.13 1.05
CA ILE A 56 12.75 1.06 0.05
C ILE A 56 12.56 -0.38 -0.43
N GLY A 57 13.62 -1.11 -0.74
CA GLY A 57 13.52 -2.51 -1.20
C GLY A 57 12.84 -3.41 -0.17
N VAL A 58 13.33 -3.36 1.08
CA VAL A 58 12.80 -4.15 2.20
C VAL A 58 11.34 -3.80 2.48
N CYS A 59 11.03 -2.52 2.60
CA CYS A 59 9.69 -2.05 2.91
C CYS A 59 8.71 -2.30 1.76
N SER A 60 9.15 -2.17 0.50
CA SER A 60 8.32 -2.48 -0.67
C SER A 60 7.93 -3.96 -0.70
N LYS A 61 8.87 -4.85 -0.39
CA LYS A 61 8.61 -6.30 -0.34
C LYS A 61 7.57 -6.64 0.73
N ASN A 62 7.67 -6.04 1.91
CA ASN A 62 6.76 -6.34 3.02
C ASN A 62 5.36 -5.72 2.84
N ILE A 63 5.29 -4.45 2.42
CA ILE A 63 4.03 -3.72 2.27
C ILE A 63 3.28 -4.12 1.00
N PHE A 64 3.97 -4.33 -0.12
CA PHE A 64 3.35 -4.61 -1.42
C PHE A 64 3.57 -6.04 -1.89
N GLY A 65 4.82 -6.48 -1.98
CA GLY A 65 5.19 -7.76 -2.60
C GLY A 65 4.48 -8.97 -1.98
N ARG A 66 4.49 -9.08 -0.64
CA ARG A 66 3.80 -10.15 0.09
C ARG A 66 2.27 -10.14 -0.08
N LYS A 67 1.70 -9.02 -0.52
CA LYS A 67 0.26 -8.82 -0.75
C LYS A 67 -0.14 -9.01 -2.22
N GLY A 68 0.80 -9.37 -3.11
CA GLY A 68 0.55 -9.50 -4.55
C GLY A 68 0.43 -8.14 -5.26
N LEU A 69 1.03 -7.10 -4.68
CA LEU A 69 1.07 -5.75 -5.21
C LEU A 69 2.49 -5.38 -5.63
N THR A 70 2.60 -4.56 -6.66
CA THR A 70 3.84 -3.90 -7.07
C THR A 70 3.74 -2.42 -6.74
N ARG A 71 4.77 -1.90 -6.06
CA ARG A 71 4.92 -0.48 -5.78
C ARG A 71 5.26 0.29 -7.06
N GLY A 72 4.53 1.36 -7.33
CA GLY A 72 4.86 2.35 -8.35
C GLY A 72 5.54 3.59 -7.74
N LYS A 73 5.24 4.77 -8.30
CA LYS A 73 5.70 6.05 -7.75
C LYS A 73 5.03 6.30 -6.39
N PHE A 74 5.80 6.72 -5.40
CA PHE A 74 5.30 7.09 -4.09
C PHE A 74 5.95 8.39 -3.64
N THR A 75 5.25 9.14 -2.79
CA THR A 75 5.74 10.39 -2.23
C THR A 75 5.52 10.37 -0.72
N CYS A 76 6.58 10.60 0.04
CA CYS A 76 6.55 10.64 1.51
C CYS A 76 6.40 12.04 2.09
N LYS A 77 6.89 13.07 1.39
CA LYS A 77 6.85 14.47 1.81
C LYS A 77 5.59 15.15 1.25
N ASN A 78 4.98 16.05 2.02
CA ASN A 78 3.76 16.81 1.69
C ASN A 78 2.49 15.94 1.47
N LYS A 79 2.29 15.44 0.25
CA LYS A 79 1.08 14.68 -0.13
C LYS A 79 1.40 13.19 -0.17
N ARG A 80 1.20 12.52 0.96
CA ARG A 80 1.39 11.06 1.09
C ARG A 80 0.46 10.33 0.12
N SER A 81 1.02 9.85 -0.98
CA SER A 81 0.33 9.02 -1.95
C SER A 81 1.28 7.96 -2.51
N VAL A 82 0.71 6.84 -2.92
CA VAL A 82 1.44 5.79 -3.61
C VAL A 82 0.58 5.21 -4.70
N MET A 83 1.15 5.16 -5.89
CA MET A 83 0.58 4.44 -7.01
C MET A 83 1.03 2.98 -6.92
N PHE A 84 0.12 2.05 -7.10
CA PHE A 84 0.42 0.62 -7.03
C PHE A 84 -0.41 -0.15 -8.05
N LYS A 85 0.11 -1.30 -8.44
CA LYS A 85 -0.48 -2.18 -9.44
C LYS A 85 -0.60 -3.58 -8.85
N LYS A 86 -1.53 -4.36 -9.39
CA LYS A 86 -1.62 -5.78 -9.06
C LYS A 86 -0.64 -6.58 -9.88
N THR A 87 0.14 -7.39 -9.19
CA THR A 87 1.01 -8.40 -9.80
C THR A 87 0.25 -9.71 -10.04
N ARG A 88 -0.78 -9.98 -9.23
CA ARG A 88 -1.61 -11.19 -9.31
C ARG A 88 -3.10 -10.84 -9.45
N LYS A 89 -3.88 -11.77 -10.02
CA LYS A 89 -5.34 -11.60 -10.21
C LYS A 89 -6.06 -11.35 -8.87
N ASN A 90 -5.67 -12.12 -7.85
CA ASN A 90 -6.17 -12.02 -6.47
C ASN A 90 -5.09 -11.48 -5.52
N LEU A 91 -5.50 -10.57 -4.63
CA LEU A 91 -4.64 -10.08 -3.55
C LEU A 91 -4.46 -11.16 -2.48
N THR A 92 -3.23 -11.34 -2.00
CA THR A 92 -2.89 -12.26 -0.91
C THR A 92 -2.97 -11.57 0.45
N ILE A 93 -3.89 -10.62 0.59
CA ILE A 93 -4.14 -9.92 1.85
C ILE A 93 -4.99 -10.85 2.72
N LYS A 94 -4.35 -11.55 3.64
CA LYS A 94 -5.04 -12.24 4.72
C LYS A 94 -5.47 -11.20 5.74
N ASN A 95 -6.76 -11.17 6.10
CA ASN A 95 -7.21 -10.41 7.26
C ASN A 95 -6.38 -10.86 8.45
N LYS A 96 -5.97 -9.91 9.31
CA LYS A 96 -5.33 -10.25 10.57
C LYS A 96 -6.38 -11.09 11.32
N LYS A 97 -6.19 -12.41 11.37
CA LYS A 97 -6.97 -13.27 12.27
C LYS A 97 -6.76 -12.67 13.66
N ALA A 98 -7.87 -12.35 14.32
CA ALA A 98 -7.87 -11.98 15.73
C ALA A 98 -7.17 -13.08 16.53
#